data_AF-A0AA41YZR7-F1
#
_entry.id   AF-A0AA41YZR7-F1
#
_cell.length_a   1.000
_cell.length_b   1.000
_cell.length_c   1.000
_cell.angle_alpha   90.00
_cell.angle_beta   90.00
_cell.angle_gamma   90.00
#
_symmetry.space_group_name_H-M   'P 1'
#
loop_
_entity.id
_entity.type
_entity.pdbx_description
1 polymer ?
#
loop_
_entity_poly.entity_id
_entity_poly.type
_entity_poly.pdbx_seq_one_letter_code
_entity_poly.pdbx_strand_id
1 'polypeptide(L)' 'MLVERSLERAWVERTVLAPAAIELDPKHTDRTRAYRAVPERDGRVLRVVYSRYDDHIRIITLFLDRGRRHQR' A
#
# COMPACT_ATOMS: atom_id res chain seq x y z
N MET A 1 8.90 15.05 -4.79
CA MET A 1 8.41 15.32 -3.42
C MET A 1 7.25 14.37 -3.15
N LEU A 2 7.50 13.22 -2.51
CA LEU A 2 6.46 12.22 -2.23
C LEU A 2 6.65 11.60 -0.85
N VAL A 3 6.87 12.50 0.12
CA VAL A 3 6.70 12.19 1.53
C VAL A 3 5.63 13.17 1.98
N GLU A 4 4.37 12.79 1.83
CA GLU A 4 3.40 13.26 2.82
C GLU A 4 4.02 12.86 4.15
N ARG A 5 4.39 13.86 4.96
CA ARG A 5 5.25 13.79 6.16
C ARG A 5 4.81 12.79 7.25
N SER A 6 3.81 11.97 6.98
CA SER A 6 3.22 10.99 7.88
C SER A 6 3.25 9.55 7.37
N LEU A 7 3.78 9.27 6.18
CA LEU A 7 3.89 7.90 5.66
C LEU A 7 5.36 7.45 5.64
N GLU A 8 5.68 6.57 6.58
CA GLU A 8 6.99 5.93 6.71
C GLU A 8 7.28 5.03 5.51
N ARG A 9 8.50 5.14 4.94
CA ARG A 9 8.95 4.25 3.87
C ARG A 9 8.85 2.78 4.27
N ALA A 10 9.19 2.47 5.52
CA ALA A 10 9.15 1.12 6.05
C ALA A 10 7.74 0.50 5.95
N TRP A 11 6.66 1.29 6.11
CA TRP A 11 5.30 0.77 5.97
C TRP A 11 4.97 0.42 4.52
N VAL A 12 5.45 1.24 3.57
CA VAL A 12 5.26 1.00 2.13
C VAL A 12 5.98 -0.28 1.73
N GLU A 13 7.28 -0.41 2.05
CA GLU A 13 8.08 -1.60 1.75
C GLU A 13 7.46 -2.85 2.36
N ARG A 14 7.07 -2.79 3.64
CA ARG A 14 6.43 -3.90 4.35
C ARG A 14 5.09 -4.31 3.70
N THR A 15 4.33 -3.35 3.18
CA THR A 15 3.05 -3.60 2.50
C THR A 15 3.25 -4.22 1.13
N VAL A 16 4.29 -3.82 0.39
CA VAL A 16 4.59 -4.38 -0.94
C VAL A 16 5.21 -5.77 -0.83
N LEU A 17 6.13 -5.99 0.10
CA LEU A 17 6.86 -7.26 0.26
C LEU A 17 6.03 -8.34 0.95
N ALA A 18 5.15 -7.95 1.88
CA ALA A 18 4.30 -8.88 2.63
C ALA A 18 2.89 -8.27 2.84
N PRO A 19 2.10 -8.15 1.77
CA PRO A 19 0.73 -7.65 1.86
C PRO A 19 -0.15 -8.63 2.64
N ALA A 20 -1.14 -8.09 3.35
CA ALA A 20 -2.21 -8.90 3.94
C ALA A 20 -3.29 -9.26 2.89
N ALA A 21 -3.47 -8.40 1.89
CA ALA A 21 -4.34 -8.66 0.75
C ALA A 21 -3.78 -8.01 -0.52
N ILE A 22 -4.03 -8.63 -1.67
CA ILE A 22 -3.66 -8.15 -3.00
C ILE A 22 -4.91 -8.14 -3.87
N GLU A 23 -5.11 -7.06 -4.61
CA GLU A 23 -6.16 -6.94 -5.62
C GLU A 23 -5.55 -6.34 -6.89
N LEU A 24 -6.05 -6.74 -8.07
CA LEU A 24 -5.73 -6.05 -9.32
C LEU A 24 -6.53 -4.76 -9.43
N ASP A 25 -5.97 -3.74 -10.05
CA ASP A 25 -6.72 -2.52 -10.31
C ASP A 25 -7.74 -2.77 -11.44
N PRO A 26 -9.06 -2.60 -11.20
CA PRO A 26 -10.08 -2.86 -12.22
C PRO A 26 -10.01 -1.91 -13.43
N LYS A 27 -9.33 -0.75 -13.31
CA LYS A 27 -9.15 0.19 -14.42
C LYS A 27 -7.79 0.01 -15.12
N HIS A 28 -6.84 -0.63 -14.46
CA HIS A 28 -5.45 -0.74 -14.92
C HIS A 28 -4.90 -2.13 -14.63
N THR A 29 -4.96 -3.03 -15.61
CA THR A 29 -4.56 -4.42 -15.46
C THR A 29 -3.09 -4.62 -15.11
N ASP A 30 -2.24 -3.62 -15.39
CA ASP A 30 -0.81 -3.60 -15.03
C ASP A 30 -0.54 -3.21 -13.57
N ARG A 31 -1.57 -2.79 -12.83
CA ARG A 31 -1.44 -2.26 -11.47
C ARG A 31 -1.96 -3.23 -10.43
N THR A 32 -1.17 -3.34 -9.37
CA THR A 32 -1.48 -4.13 -8.19
C THR A 32 -1.77 -3.19 -7.02
N ARG A 33 -2.82 -3.52 -6.25
CA ARG A 33 -3.19 -2.87 -5.00
C ARG A 33 -2.84 -3.81 -3.85
N ALA A 34 -1.80 -3.46 -3.10
CA ALA A 34 -1.42 -4.15 -1.89
C ALA A 34 -2.00 -3.45 -0.67
N TYR A 35 -2.52 -4.22 0.28
CA TYR A 35 -3.13 -3.72 1.49
C TYR A 35 -2.44 -4.34 2.71
N ARG A 36 -2.18 -3.52 3.72
CA ARG A 36 -1.72 -4.01 5.02
C ARG A 36 -2.10 -3.05 6.14
N ALA A 37 -2.47 -3.59 7.30
CA ALA A 37 -2.62 -2.79 8.49
C ALA A 37 -1.28 -2.20 8.95
N VAL A 38 -1.30 -0.96 9.44
CA VAL A 38 -0.18 -0.26 10.05
C VAL A 38 -0.50 -0.08 11.53
N PRO A 39 -0.04 -1.01 12.41
CA PRO A 39 -0.24 -0.91 13.85
C PRO A 39 0.22 0.43 14.44
N GLU A 40 1.31 0.97 13.92
CA GLU A 40 1.92 2.25 14.30
C GLU A 40 1.02 3.46 13.99
N ARG A 41 -0.07 3.26 13.23
CA ARG A 41 -1.02 4.30 12.86
C ARG A 41 -2.46 3.88 13.18
N ASP A 42 -2.70 3.54 14.44
CA ASP A 42 -4.03 3.17 14.97
C ASP A 42 -4.65 1.95 14.26
N GLY A 43 -3.82 1.06 13.71
CA GLY A 43 -4.27 -0.10 12.94
C GLY A 43 -4.97 0.26 11.62
N ARG A 44 -4.78 1.49 11.10
CA ARG A 44 -5.29 1.88 9.78
C ARG A 44 -4.68 1.02 8.68
N VAL A 45 -5.44 0.76 7.63
CA VAL A 45 -4.94 0.01 6.48
C VAL A 45 -4.25 0.96 5.51
N LEU A 46 -2.98 0.68 5.21
CA LEU A 46 -2.26 1.29 4.10
C LEU A 46 -2.59 0.52 2.82
N ARG A 47 -2.98 1.25 1.78
CA ARG A 47 -3.10 0.72 0.42
C ARG A 47 -2.01 1.35 -0.44
N VAL A 48 -1.22 0.49 -1.06
CA VAL A 48 -0.14 0.84 -1.98
C VAL A 48 -0.50 0.33 -3.36
N VAL A 49 -0.57 1.25 -4.32
CA VAL A 49 -0.79 0.95 -5.73
C VAL A 49 0.55 1.02 -6.43
N TYR A 50 0.93 -0.07 -7.10
CA TYR A 50 2.19 -0.15 -7.82
C TYR A 50 2.05 -0.96 -9.11
N SER A 51 2.93 -0.69 -10.07
CA SER A 51 3.17 -1.59 -11.20
C SER A 51 4.48 -2.34 -10.95
N ARG A 52 4.50 -3.63 -11.26
CA ARG A 52 5.68 -4.49 -11.13
C ARG A 52 6.30 -4.69 -12.50
N TYR A 53 7.59 -4.42 -12.59
CA TYR A 53 8.45 -4.73 -13.73
C TYR A 53 9.42 -5.85 -13.31
N ASP A 54 10.19 -6.38 -14.26
CA ASP A 54 11.06 -7.52 -14.01
C ASP A 54 12.16 -7.22 -12.96
N ASP A 55 12.67 -6.00 -12.93
CA ASP A 55 13.80 -5.57 -12.10
C ASP A 55 13.41 -4.58 -10.98
N HIS A 56 12.23 -3.95 -11.07
CA HIS A 56 11.82 -2.94 -10.10
C HIS A 56 10.31 -2.84 -9.90
N ILE A 57 9.93 -2.20 -8.79
CA ILE A 57 8.54 -1.87 -8.48
C ILE A 57 8.39 -0.35 -8.53
N ARG A 58 7.43 0.13 -9.34
CA ARG A 58 7.10 1.54 -9.40
C ARG A 58 5.86 1.81 -8.55
N ILE A 59 6.04 2.54 -7.46
CA ILE A 59 4.92 3.00 -6.64
C ILE A 59 4.20 4.14 -7.37
N ILE A 60 2.91 3.97 -7.59
CA ILE A 60 2.07 4.94 -8.31
C ILE A 60 1.34 5.83 -7.30
N THR A 61 0.73 5.25 -6.27
CA THR A 61 -0.02 6.00 -5.26
C THR A 61 -0.06 5.21 -3.96
N LEU A 62 -0.11 5.92 -2.83
CA LEU A 62 -0.18 5.37 -1.48
C LEU A 62 -1.13 6.22 -0.64
N PHE A 63 -1.95 5.58 0.19
CA PHE A 63 -2.85 6.28 1.11
C PHE A 63 -3.28 5.36 2.26
N LEU A 64 -3.52 5.98 3.41
CA LEU A 64 -4.20 5.33 4.53
C LEU A 64 -5.70 5.38 4.28
N ASP A 65 -6.31 4.20 4.27
CA ASP A 65 -7.75 4.07 4.17
C ASP A 65 -8.40 4.66 5.43
N ARG A 66 -9.33 5.61 5.24
CA ARG A 66 -10.00 6.32 6.33
C ARG A 66 -11.17 5.53 6.91
N GLY A 67 -11.67 4.49 6.22
CA GLY A 67 -12.82 3.68 6.64
C GLY A 67 -12.46 2.25 7.03
N ARG A 68 -11.34 1.71 6.54
CA ARG A 68 -10.89 0.35 6.84
C ARG A 68 -9.97 0.34 8.06
N ARG A 69 -10.57 0.17 9.25
CA ARG A 69 -9.84 -0.28 10.44
C ARG A 69 -9.76 -1.80 10.39
N HIS A 70 -8.58 -2.36 10.64
CA HIS A 70 -8.45 -3.81 10.83
C HIS A 70 -9.29 -4.18 12.06
N GLN A 71 -10.45 -4.79 11.83
CA GLN A 71 -11.23 -5.37 12.92
C GLN A 71 -10.46 -6.58 13.42
N ARG A 72 -10.10 -6.54 14.70
CA ARG A 72 -9.37 -7.59 15.42
C ARG A 72 -10.19 -8.87 15.49
#